data_AF-A0A486RUU9-F1
#
_entry.id   AF-A0A486RUU9-F1
#
_cell.length_a   1.000
_cell.length_b   1.000
_cell.length_c   1.000
_cell.angle_alpha   90.00
_cell.angle_beta   90.00
_cell.angle_gamma   90.00
#
_symmetry.space_group_name_H-M   'P 1'
#
loop_
_entity.id
_entity.type
_entity.pdbx_description
1 polymer ?
#
loop_
_entity_poly.entity_id
_entity_poly.type
_entity_poly.pdbx_seq_one_letter_code
_entity_poly.pdbx_strand_id
1 'polypeptide(L)'
;MNISTVNELIASLESAGKLSIREQKFLKLAKAYQQLAAENVALKESRNNLAEFIHEELDADYPLNMNLETPATDRIVAEAEARGVERAIAHLEKKFSNIGVQIMNLQWLADSLREGADK
;
A
#
# COMPACT_ATOMS: atom_id res chain seq x y z
N MET A 1 44.91 14.02 -14.74
CA MET A 1 43.45 14.19 -14.82
C MET A 1 43.20 15.67 -15.11
N ASN A 2 42.42 16.00 -16.15
CA ASN A 2 42.13 17.41 -16.49
C ASN A 2 40.74 17.81 -15.97
N ILE A 3 40.46 19.12 -15.92
CA ILE A 3 39.21 19.67 -15.40
C ILE A 3 37.98 19.20 -16.21
N SER A 4 38.13 18.95 -17.52
CA SER A 4 37.05 18.38 -18.36
C SER A 4 36.65 16.99 -17.89
N THR A 5 37.64 16.12 -17.61
CA THR A 5 37.39 14.76 -17.13
C THR A 5 36.68 14.75 -15.78
N VAL A 6 36.97 15.72 -14.91
CA VAL A 6 36.29 15.88 -13.62
C VAL A 6 34.84 16.32 -13.82
N ASN A 7 34.57 17.27 -14.71
CA ASN A 7 33.22 17.77 -14.98
C ASN A 7 32.31 16.70 -15.63
N GLU A 8 32.85 15.90 -16.55
CA GLU A 8 32.15 14.77 -17.16
C GLU A 8 31.79 13.70 -16.12
N LEU A 9 32.70 13.43 -15.18
CA LEU A 9 32.47 12.48 -14.09
C LEU A 9 31.35 12.97 -13.16
N ILE A 10 31.36 14.25 -12.79
CA ILE A 10 30.32 14.88 -11.95
C ILE A 10 28.95 14.75 -12.62
N ALA A 11 28.84 15.11 -13.91
CA ALA A 11 27.58 15.00 -14.64
C ALA A 11 27.08 13.55 -14.75
N SER A 12 28.00 12.59 -14.93
CA SER A 12 27.66 11.16 -14.94
C SER A 12 27.12 10.70 -13.58
N LEU A 13 27.77 11.08 -12.48
CA LEU A 13 27.36 10.72 -11.13
C LEU A 13 26.02 11.36 -10.72
N GLU A 14 25.78 12.62 -11.10
CA GLU A 14 24.48 13.29 -10.89
C GLU A 14 23.35 12.63 -11.70
N SER A 15 23.67 12.09 -12.88
CA SER A 15 22.72 11.35 -13.70
C SER A 15 22.44 9.94 -13.17
N ALA A 16 23.41 9.32 -12.50
CA ALA A 16 23.31 7.97 -11.94
C ALA A 16 22.28 7.86 -10.79
N GLY A 17 21.94 8.98 -10.15
CA GLY A 17 20.87 9.05 -9.14
C GLY A 17 19.44 9.09 -9.73
N LYS A 18 19.28 9.20 -11.05
CA LYS A 18 17.96 9.23 -11.70
C LYS A 18 17.50 7.81 -12.02
N LEU A 19 16.25 7.50 -11.67
CA LEU A 19 15.59 6.28 -12.12
C LEU A 19 15.64 6.19 -13.65
N SER A 20 16.04 5.01 -14.13
CA SER A 20 15.97 4.63 -15.54
C SER A 20 14.53 4.75 -16.05
N ILE A 21 14.39 4.87 -17.38
CA ILE A 21 13.07 4.92 -18.04
C ILE A 21 12.21 3.70 -17.66
N ARG A 22 12.84 2.53 -17.49
CA ARG A 22 12.16 1.30 -17.10
C ARG A 22 11.60 1.41 -15.68
N GLU A 23 12.40 1.87 -14.73
CA GLU A 23 11.94 2.00 -13.35
C GLU A 23 10.87 3.09 -13.20
N GLN A 24 10.96 4.19 -13.95
CA GLN A 24 9.90 5.20 -13.98
C GLN A 24 8.57 4.64 -14.47
N LYS A 25 8.59 3.80 -15.51
CA LYS A 25 7.38 3.12 -16.01
C LYS A 25 6.80 2.17 -14.97
N PHE A 26 7.64 1.37 -14.30
CA PHE A 26 7.19 0.49 -13.22
C PHE A 26 6.60 1.25 -12.04
N LEU A 27 7.22 2.35 -11.63
CA LEU A 27 6.70 3.18 -10.53
C LEU A 27 5.32 3.78 -10.87
N LYS A 28 5.12 4.24 -12.12
CA LYS A 28 3.80 4.73 -12.57
C LYS A 28 2.75 3.62 -12.54
N LEU A 29 3.11 2.42 -13.01
CA LEU A 29 2.22 1.27 -13.01
C LEU A 29 1.87 0.81 -11.60
N ALA A 30 2.85 0.75 -10.69
CA ALA A 30 2.63 0.38 -9.30
C ALA A 30 1.66 1.34 -8.60
N LYS A 31 1.79 2.65 -8.85
CA LYS A 31 0.84 3.66 -8.35
C LYS A 31 -0.58 3.45 -8.90
N ALA A 32 -0.71 3.15 -10.19
CA ALA A 32 -2.01 2.87 -10.80
C ALA A 32 -2.68 1.62 -10.18
N TYR A 33 -1.91 0.56 -9.92
CA TYR A 33 -2.45 -0.62 -9.25
C TYR A 33 -2.85 -0.37 -7.80
N GLN A 34 -2.11 0.46 -7.06
CA GLN A 34 -2.48 0.85 -5.71
C GLN A 34 -3.80 1.65 -5.69
N GLN A 35 -3.97 2.57 -6.66
CA GLN A 35 -5.21 3.33 -6.82
C GLN A 35 -6.39 2.41 -7.18
N LEU A 36 -6.20 1.50 -8.14
CA LEU A 36 -7.22 0.54 -8.54
C LEU A 36 -7.63 -0.38 -7.38
N ALA A 37 -6.68 -0.80 -6.54
CA ALA A 37 -7.00 -1.59 -5.35
C ALA A 37 -7.89 -0.81 -4.38
N ALA A 38 -7.60 0.48 -4.15
CA ALA A 38 -8.44 1.33 -3.30
C ALA A 38 -9.87 1.49 -3.87
N GLU A 39 -10.01 1.68 -5.18
CA GLU A 39 -11.33 1.76 -5.84
C GLU A 39 -12.09 0.44 -5.74
N ASN A 40 -11.40 -0.70 -5.88
CA ASN A 40 -12.02 -2.02 -5.73
C ASN A 40 -12.53 -2.28 -4.30
N VAL A 41 -11.87 -1.75 -3.27
CA VAL A 41 -12.38 -1.82 -1.88
C VAL A 41 -13.70 -1.06 -1.76
N ALA A 42 -13.76 0.18 -2.27
CA ALA A 42 -14.97 0.98 -2.21
C ALA A 42 -16.14 0.33 -2.98
N LEU A 43 -15.85 -0.31 -4.12
CA LEU A 43 -16.86 -1.07 -4.86
C LEU A 43 -17.33 -2.32 -4.10
N LYS A 44 -16.43 -3.02 -3.41
CA LYS A 44 -16.78 -4.18 -2.57
C LYS A 44 -17.69 -3.76 -1.43
N GLU A 45 -17.40 -2.64 -0.78
CA GLU A 45 -18.24 -2.05 0.27
C GLU A 45 -19.61 -1.60 -0.27
N SER A 46 -19.63 -0.87 -1.38
CA SER A 46 -20.89 -0.45 -2.03
C SER A 46 -21.77 -1.63 -2.41
N ARG A 47 -21.19 -2.75 -2.84
CA ARG A 47 -21.94 -3.97 -3.16
C ARG A 47 -22.53 -4.63 -1.90
N ASN A 48 -21.78 -4.64 -0.81
CA ASN A 48 -22.28 -5.17 0.47
C ASN A 48 -23.45 -4.33 0.99
N ASN A 49 -23.33 -3.00 0.93
CA ASN A 49 -24.41 -2.09 1.33
C ASN A 49 -25.66 -2.25 0.46
N LEU A 50 -25.49 -2.52 -0.84
CA LEU A 50 -26.62 -2.83 -1.73
C LEU A 50 -27.31 -4.14 -1.34
N ALA A 51 -26.55 -5.16 -0.95
CA ALA A 51 -27.13 -6.43 -0.51
C ALA A 51 -27.96 -6.24 0.78
N GLU A 52 -27.44 -5.47 1.73
CA GLU A 52 -28.15 -5.10 2.97
C GLU A 52 -29.44 -4.35 2.66
N PHE A 53 -29.37 -3.31 1.81
CA PHE A 53 -30.55 -2.56 1.38
C PHE A 53 -31.64 -3.45 0.74
N ILE A 54 -31.25 -4.38 -0.14
CA ILE A 54 -32.23 -5.28 -0.78
C ILE A 54 -32.86 -6.22 0.26
N HIS A 55 -32.09 -6.72 1.22
CA HIS A 55 -32.63 -7.58 2.28
C HIS A 55 -33.61 -6.82 3.18
N GLU A 56 -33.31 -5.58 3.54
CA GLU A 56 -34.15 -4.77 4.43
C GLU A 56 -35.42 -4.24 3.73
N GLU A 57 -35.30 -3.71 2.51
CA GLU A 57 -36.39 -2.98 1.86
C GLU A 57 -37.30 -3.86 0.99
N LEU A 58 -36.77 -4.96 0.44
CA LEU A 58 -37.50 -5.81 -0.51
C LEU A 58 -37.99 -7.13 0.10
N ASP A 59 -37.81 -7.34 1.41
CA ASP A 59 -38.16 -8.58 2.16
C ASP A 59 -37.69 -9.84 1.41
N ALA A 60 -36.50 -9.72 0.83
CA ALA A 60 -35.91 -10.76 0.00
C ALA A 60 -35.36 -11.88 0.90
N ASP A 61 -36.17 -12.92 1.09
CA ASP A 61 -35.85 -14.10 1.92
C ASP A 61 -34.86 -15.08 1.23
N TYR A 62 -34.24 -14.66 0.12
CA TYR A 62 -33.22 -15.42 -0.60
C TYR A 62 -31.82 -14.85 -0.31
N PRO A 63 -30.82 -15.70 0.00
CA PRO A 63 -29.49 -15.24 0.39
C PRO A 63 -28.81 -14.50 -0.76
N LEU A 64 -28.67 -13.18 -0.65
CA LEU A 64 -27.86 -12.38 -1.57
C LEU A 64 -26.42 -12.48 -1.13
N ASN A 65 -25.76 -13.58 -1.53
CA ASN A 65 -24.32 -13.67 -1.39
C ASN A 65 -23.66 -12.75 -2.42
N MET A 66 -23.54 -11.49 -2.05
CA MET A 66 -22.75 -10.48 -2.73
C MET A 66 -21.39 -10.35 -2.06
N ASN A 67 -20.78 -11.43 -1.56
CA ASN A 67 -19.37 -11.41 -1.18
C ASN A 67 -18.52 -11.89 -2.36
N LEU A 68 -17.69 -11.01 -2.89
CA LEU A 68 -16.70 -11.30 -3.92
C LEU A 68 -15.34 -11.34 -3.27
N GLU A 69 -14.65 -12.44 -3.47
CA GLU A 69 -13.26 -12.60 -3.06
C GLU A 69 -12.37 -11.79 -4.00
N THR A 70 -11.52 -10.94 -3.41
CA THR A 70 -10.62 -10.06 -4.15
C THR A 70 -9.20 -10.13 -3.57
N PRO A 71 -8.60 -11.33 -3.51
CA PRO A 71 -7.36 -11.57 -2.74
C PRO A 71 -6.20 -10.67 -3.19
N ALA A 72 -6.12 -10.33 -4.48
CA ALA A 72 -5.13 -9.40 -4.98
C ALA A 72 -5.32 -7.96 -4.43
N THR A 73 -6.57 -7.47 -4.40
CA THR A 73 -6.91 -6.17 -3.80
C THR A 73 -6.65 -6.20 -2.30
N ASP A 74 -7.11 -7.26 -1.62
CA ASP A 74 -6.99 -7.41 -0.16
C ASP A 74 -5.50 -7.39 0.25
N ARG A 75 -4.62 -8.11 -0.48
CA ARG A 75 -3.17 -8.08 -0.27
C ARG A 75 -2.54 -6.71 -0.54
N ILE A 76 -2.97 -5.98 -1.57
CA ILE A 76 -2.44 -4.64 -1.87
C ILE A 76 -2.81 -3.64 -0.77
N VAL A 77 -4.03 -3.74 -0.24
CA VAL A 77 -4.54 -2.88 0.84
C VAL A 77 -3.79 -3.17 2.14
N ALA A 78 -3.69 -4.43 2.52
CA ALA A 78 -2.95 -4.86 3.71
C ALA A 78 -1.48 -4.39 3.69
N GLU A 79 -0.81 -4.55 2.56
CA GLU A 79 0.56 -4.06 2.38
C GLU A 79 0.65 -2.52 2.40
N ALA A 80 -0.38 -1.80 1.92
CA ALA A 80 -0.44 -0.35 2.02
C ALA A 80 -0.60 0.12 3.49
N GLU A 81 -1.42 -0.57 4.27
CA GLU A 81 -1.61 -0.30 5.70
C GLU A 81 -0.34 -0.60 6.49
N ALA A 82 0.33 -1.73 6.23
CA ALA A 82 1.61 -2.10 6.84
C ALA A 82 2.68 -1.02 6.59
N ARG A 83 2.83 -0.53 5.34
CA ARG A 83 3.72 0.59 5.04
C ARG A 83 3.33 1.89 5.76
N GLY A 84 2.04 2.10 6.00
CA GLY A 84 1.55 3.21 6.83
C GLY A 84 2.10 3.14 8.26
N VAL A 85 2.04 1.95 8.86
CA VAL A 85 2.58 1.68 10.20
C VAL A 85 4.09 1.89 10.24
N GLU A 86 4.84 1.41 9.25
CA GLU A 86 6.29 1.61 9.15
C GLU A 86 6.68 3.09 9.05
N ARG A 87 5.91 3.88 8.29
CA ARG A 87 6.11 5.33 8.22
C ARG A 87 5.82 6.02 9.56
N ALA A 88 4.85 5.52 10.32
CA ALA A 88 4.56 6.02 11.67
C ALA A 88 5.69 5.68 12.65
N ILE A 89 6.21 4.44 12.61
CA ILE A 89 7.40 4.01 13.38
C ILE A 89 8.57 4.96 13.13
N ALA A 90 8.94 5.17 11.86
CA ALA A 90 10.06 6.05 11.50
C ALA A 90 9.87 7.49 11.99
N HIS A 91 8.62 7.99 12.00
CA HIS A 91 8.31 9.31 12.57
C HIS A 91 8.47 9.34 14.09
N LEU A 92 8.04 8.29 14.79
CA LEU A 92 8.12 8.18 16.25
C LEU A 92 9.58 8.07 16.73
N GLU A 93 10.40 7.26 16.07
CA GLU A 93 11.82 7.09 16.41
C GLU A 93 12.60 8.41 16.32
N LYS A 94 12.22 9.31 15.39
CA LYS A 94 12.83 10.63 15.27
C LYS A 94 12.46 11.58 16.41
N LYS A 95 11.29 11.39 17.02
CA LYS A 95 10.68 12.36 17.94
C LYS A 95 10.81 11.97 19.41
N PHE A 96 10.89 10.68 19.70
CA PHE A 96 10.87 10.17 21.07
C PHE A 96 12.05 9.24 21.32
N SER A 97 12.55 9.26 22.55
CA SER A 97 13.53 8.31 23.06
C SER A 97 12.85 7.29 23.99
N ASN A 98 13.47 6.12 24.19
CA ASN A 98 12.98 5.06 25.09
C ASN A 98 11.61 4.46 24.71
N ILE A 99 11.27 4.43 23.42
CA ILE A 99 10.02 3.85 22.90
C ILE A 99 10.18 2.45 22.27
N GLY A 100 11.25 1.72 22.63
CA GLY A 100 11.62 0.46 21.97
C GLY A 100 10.52 -0.61 21.98
N VAL A 101 9.80 -0.76 23.11
CA VAL A 101 8.69 -1.71 23.23
C VAL A 101 7.52 -1.33 22.32
N GLN A 102 7.21 -0.03 22.25
CA GLN A 102 6.14 0.48 21.40
C GLN A 102 6.48 0.28 19.92
N ILE A 103 7.74 0.50 19.52
CA ILE A 103 8.20 0.23 18.15
C ILE A 103 8.09 -1.26 17.82
N MET A 104 8.51 -2.16 18.72
CA MET A 104 8.37 -3.61 18.52
C MET A 104 6.90 -4.02 18.30
N ASN A 105 5.97 -3.48 19.09
CA ASN A 105 4.54 -3.78 18.93
C ASN A 105 3.98 -3.28 17.59
N LEU A 106 4.40 -2.09 17.15
CA LEU A 106 3.98 -1.55 15.85
C LEU A 106 4.59 -2.34 14.69
N GLN A 107 5.83 -2.81 14.83
CA GLN A 107 6.46 -3.67 13.83
C GLN A 107 5.68 -4.99 13.68
N TRP A 108 5.31 -5.59 14.81
CA TRP A 108 4.45 -6.77 14.82
C TRP A 108 3.09 -6.53 14.17
N LEU A 109 2.47 -5.37 14.41
CA LEU A 109 1.22 -4.98 13.73
C LEU A 109 1.40 -4.91 12.21
N ALA A 110 2.47 -4.29 11.72
CA ALA A 110 2.75 -4.20 10.29
C ALA A 110 2.90 -5.60 9.65
N ASP A 111 3.58 -6.52 10.33
CA ASP A 111 3.77 -7.90 9.85
C ASP A 111 2.45 -8.69 9.88
N SER A 112 1.66 -8.55 10.95
CA SER A 112 0.35 -9.20 11.07
C SER A 112 -0.64 -8.75 9.99
N LEU A 113 -0.59 -7.49 9.54
CA LEU A 113 -1.44 -7.00 8.46
C LEU A 113 -1.15 -7.75 7.15
N ARG A 114 0.13 -8.02 6.85
CA ARG A 114 0.55 -8.77 5.65
C ARG A 114 0.10 -10.22 5.71
N GLU A 115 0.30 -10.88 6.83
CA GLU A 115 -0.05 -12.29 7.03
C GLU A 115 -1.57 -12.53 7.02
N GLY A 116 -2.35 -11.56 7.48
CA GLY A 116 -3.82 -11.63 7.49
C GLY A 116 -4.45 -11.62 6.10
N ALA A 117 -3.74 -11.13 5.07
CA ALA A 117 -4.25 -11.08 3.70
C ALA A 117 -4.10 -12.39 2.92
N ASP A 118 -3.33 -13.36 3.44
CA ASP A 118 -3.07 -14.67 2.81
C ASP A 118 -3.94 -15.81 3.41
N LYS A 119 -4.88 -15.50 4.31
CA LYS A 119 -5.81 -16.46 4.97
C LYS A 119 -7.24 -16.23 4.52
#